data_AF-A0A7W9L418-F1
#
_entry.id   AF-A0A7W9L418-F1
#
_cell.length_a   1.000
_cell.length_b   1.000
_cell.length_c   1.000
_cell.angle_alpha   90.00
_cell.angle_beta   90.00
_cell.angle_gamma   90.00
#
_symmetry.space_group_name_H-M   'P 1'
#
loop_
_entity.id
_entity.type
_entity.pdbx_description
1 polymer ?
#
loop_
_entity_poly.entity_id
_entity_poly.type
_entity_poly.pdbx_seq_one_letter_code
_entity_poly.pdbx_strand_id
1 'polypeptide(L)'
;MTTRTGLAAVWPPTAGVAAEAGHQPVSPLRAIRTKCVDCCGGRFSEVRLCEAVKCALWPFRAGRHPYHALSQKQAGNSADQEIGEAIQ
;
A
#
# COMPACT_ATOMS: atom_id res chain seq x y z
N MET A 1 30.78 9.16 -2.16
CA MET A 1 30.10 8.31 -3.17
C MET A 1 29.75 6.99 -2.54
N THR A 2 28.47 6.73 -2.28
CA THR A 2 27.99 5.46 -1.71
C THR A 2 28.08 4.38 -2.79
N THR A 3 29.06 3.48 -2.68
CA THR A 3 29.25 2.40 -3.65
C THR A 3 28.13 1.36 -3.51
N ARG A 4 27.81 0.63 -4.59
CA ARG A 4 26.82 -0.47 -4.56
C ARG A 4 27.12 -1.47 -3.44
N THR A 5 28.40 -1.80 -3.26
CA THR A 5 28.88 -2.71 -2.21
C THR A 5 28.68 -2.13 -0.80
N GLY A 6 28.88 -0.82 -0.63
CA GLY A 6 28.65 -0.15 0.65
C GLY A 6 27.19 -0.18 1.09
N LEU A 7 26.25 -0.02 0.16
CA LEU A 7 24.81 -0.13 0.45
C LEU A 7 24.37 -1.59 0.71
N ALA A 8 24.98 -2.56 0.03
CA ALA A 8 24.65 -3.98 0.22
C ALA A 8 25.05 -4.51 1.62
N ALA A 9 26.08 -3.92 2.24
CA ALA A 9 26.50 -4.28 3.60
C ALA A 9 25.46 -3.97 4.68
N VAL A 10 24.43 -3.18 4.35
CA VAL A 10 23.36 -2.74 5.26
C VAL A 10 22.28 -3.82 5.49
N TRP A 11 22.43 -5.01 4.91
CA TRP A 11 21.47 -6.11 5.04
C TRP A 11 21.65 -6.92 6.35
N PRO A 12 20.58 -7.24 7.11
CA PRO A 12 19.19 -6.79 6.93
C PRO A 12 19.01 -5.35 7.46
N PRO A 13 18.22 -4.51 6.78
CA PRO A 13 17.96 -3.16 7.26
C PRO A 13 17.13 -3.22 8.54
N THR A 14 17.71 -2.78 9.65
CA THR A 14 17.00 -2.57 10.91
C THR A 14 16.12 -1.31 10.82
N ALA A 15 15.23 -1.09 11.79
CA ALA A 15 14.39 0.11 11.83
C ALA A 15 15.22 1.41 11.89
N GLY A 16 16.34 1.41 12.64
CA GLY A 16 17.24 2.57 12.73
C GLY A 16 17.89 2.89 11.39
N VAL A 17 18.40 1.86 10.72
CA VAL A 17 18.95 1.98 9.36
C VAL A 17 17.91 2.51 8.36
N ALA A 18 16.67 2.02 8.43
CA ALA A 18 15.60 2.51 7.57
C ALA A 18 15.27 3.99 7.82
N ALA A 19 15.27 4.42 9.08
CA ALA A 19 15.03 5.80 9.47
C ALA A 19 16.16 6.74 9.00
N GLU A 20 17.43 6.33 9.12
CA GLU A 20 18.58 7.06 8.59
C GLU A 20 18.50 7.23 7.06
N ALA A 21 17.98 6.23 6.36
CA ALA A 21 17.69 6.30 4.93
C ALA A 21 16.44 7.14 4.57
N GLY A 22 15.77 7.74 5.56
CA GLY A 22 14.61 8.61 5.36
C GLY A 22 13.27 7.87 5.20
N HIS A 23 13.22 6.57 5.46
CA HIS A 23 11.97 5.81 5.41
C HIS A 23 11.14 6.03 6.67
N GLN A 24 9.84 6.29 6.48
CA GLN A 24 8.87 6.36 7.57
C GLN A 24 8.27 4.97 7.86
N PRO A 25 7.99 4.63 9.13
CA PRO A 25 7.30 3.40 9.47
C PRO A 25 5.91 3.33 8.81
N VAL A 26 5.71 2.35 7.94
CA VAL A 26 4.43 2.11 7.26
C VAL A 26 4.13 0.62 7.22
N SER A 27 2.85 0.26 7.13
CA SER A 27 2.48 -1.14 6.95
C SER A 27 2.98 -1.67 5.60
N PRO A 28 3.35 -2.96 5.50
CA PRO A 28 3.82 -3.54 4.23
C PRO A 28 2.84 -3.32 3.08
N LEU A 29 1.53 -3.44 3.31
CA LEU A 29 0.50 -3.19 2.29
C LEU A 29 0.50 -1.74 1.79
N ARG A 30 0.75 -0.76 2.68
CA ARG A 30 0.85 0.65 2.30
C ARG A 30 2.12 0.93 1.50
N ALA A 31 3.25 0.31 1.88
CA ALA A 31 4.49 0.40 1.12
C ALA A 31 4.33 -0.19 -0.29
N ILE A 32 3.73 -1.38 -0.41
CA ILE A 32 3.44 -2.03 -1.69
C ILE A 32 2.52 -1.14 -2.54
N ARG A 33 1.45 -0.59 -1.97
CA ARG A 33 0.55 0.30 -2.71
C ARG A 33 1.25 1.55 -3.21
N THR A 34 2.12 2.15 -2.40
CA THR A 34 2.95 3.30 -2.81
C THR A 34 3.84 2.93 -4.00
N LYS A 35 4.45 1.73 -3.96
CA LYS A 35 5.24 1.22 -5.09
C LYS A 35 4.39 0.95 -6.34
N CYS A 36 3.15 0.49 -6.19
CA CYS A 36 2.24 0.33 -7.33
C CYS A 36 1.93 1.69 -7.98
N VAL A 37 1.68 2.73 -7.19
CA VAL A 37 1.43 4.09 -7.70
C VAL A 37 2.66 4.62 -8.45
N ASP A 38 3.85 4.44 -7.88
CA ASP A 38 5.14 4.79 -8.52
C ASP A 38 5.32 4.05 -9.86
N CYS A 39 5.10 2.73 -9.88
CA CYS A 39 5.17 1.89 -11.09
C CYS A 39 4.18 2.34 -12.17
N CYS A 40 2.98 2.78 -11.77
CA CYS A 40 1.93 3.30 -12.65
C CYS A 40 2.09 4.80 -12.98
N GLY A 41 3.29 5.37 -12.86
CA GLY A 41 3.57 6.76 -13.23
C GLY A 41 2.86 7.79 -12.35
N GLY A 42 2.61 7.47 -11.08
CA GLY A 42 1.92 8.34 -10.14
C GLY A 42 0.39 8.32 -10.25
N ARG A 43 -0.18 7.51 -11.14
CA ARG A 43 -1.63 7.51 -11.40
C ARG A 43 -2.35 6.44 -10.58
N PHE A 44 -3.19 6.88 -9.64
CA PHE A 44 -3.96 5.97 -8.78
C PHE A 44 -4.99 5.11 -9.52
N SER A 45 -5.59 5.61 -10.61
CA SER A 45 -6.55 4.85 -11.42
C SER A 45 -5.89 3.67 -12.12
N GLU A 46 -4.68 3.86 -12.63
CA GLU A 46 -3.90 2.83 -13.32
C GLU A 46 -3.54 1.66 -12.41
N VAL A 47 -3.40 1.87 -11.09
CA VAL A 47 -3.20 0.76 -10.14
C VAL A 47 -4.38 -0.23 -10.17
N ARG A 48 -5.61 0.27 -10.39
CA ARG A 48 -6.81 -0.58 -10.51
C ARG A 48 -6.88 -1.26 -11.87
N LEU A 49 -6.45 -0.57 -12.92
CA LEU A 49 -6.43 -1.04 -14.31
C LEU A 49 -5.17 -1.86 -14.66
N CYS A 50 -4.23 -2.01 -13.72
CA CYS A 50 -2.96 -2.69 -13.95
C CYS A 50 -3.14 -4.12 -14.48
N GLU A 51 -2.68 -4.34 -15.71
CA GLU A 51 -2.76 -5.61 -16.44
C GLU A 51 -1.56 -6.54 -16.19
N ALA A 52 -0.58 -6.11 -15.38
CA ALA A 52 0.60 -6.90 -15.04
C ALA A 52 0.28 -8.04 -14.06
N VAL A 53 -0.60 -8.96 -14.45
CA VAL A 53 -1.12 -10.06 -13.59
C VAL A 53 -0.05 -11.01 -13.09
N LYS A 54 1.10 -11.08 -13.77
CA LYS A 54 2.28 -11.87 -13.34
C LYS A 54 3.15 -11.14 -12.31
N CYS A 55 2.86 -9.88 -11.99
CA CYS A 55 3.58 -9.14 -10.96
C CYS A 55 3.28 -9.74 -9.58
N ALA A 56 4.33 -10.06 -8.82
CA ALA A 56 4.19 -10.61 -7.46
C ALA A 56 3.41 -9.68 -6.51
N LEU A 57 3.38 -8.36 -6.80
CA LEU A 57 2.64 -7.37 -6.02
C LEU A 57 1.17 -7.22 -6.46
N TRP A 58 0.79 -7.75 -7.62
CA TRP A 58 -0.55 -7.60 -8.20
C TRP A 58 -1.68 -8.00 -7.24
N PRO A 59 -1.58 -9.11 -6.47
CA PRO A 59 -2.64 -9.49 -5.53
C PRO A 59 -2.83 -8.50 -4.38
N PHE A 60 -1.81 -7.70 -4.05
CA PHE A 60 -1.80 -6.78 -2.91
C PHE A 60 -2.08 -5.32 -3.29
N ARG A 61 -2.16 -5.00 -4.60
CA ARG A 61 -2.28 -3.62 -5.12
C ARG A 61 -3.54 -2.87 -4.61
N ALA A 62 -4.55 -3.62 -4.18
CA ALA A 62 -5.77 -3.09 -3.57
C ALA A 62 -5.57 -2.62 -2.10
N GLY A 63 -4.38 -2.76 -1.53
CA GLY A 63 -4.12 -2.41 -0.13
C GLY A 63 -4.75 -3.37 0.89
N ARG A 64 -5.18 -4.55 0.44
CA ARG A 64 -5.73 -5.63 1.27
C ARG A 64 -4.98 -6.91 0.99
N HIS A 65 -4.80 -7.73 2.02
CA HIS A 65 -4.14 -9.01 1.87
C HIS A 65 -5.14 -10.08 1.41
N PRO A 66 -5.03 -10.63 0.19
CA PRO A 66 -6.02 -11.54 -0.37
C PRO A 66 -6.15 -12.85 0.43
N TYR A 67 -5.08 -13.27 1.09
CA TYR A 67 -5.06 -14.53 1.86
C TYR A 67 -5.44 -14.39 3.35
N HIS A 68 -5.77 -13.19 3.83
CA HIS A 68 -6.18 -12.96 5.23
C HIS A 68 -7.69 -12.70 5.38
N ALA A 69 -8.48 -13.00 4.34
CA ALA A 69 -9.91 -12.68 4.26
C ALA A 69 -10.81 -13.36 5.31
N LEU A 70 -10.27 -14.25 6.16
CA LEU A 70 -11.05 -15.01 7.14
C LEU A 70 -11.13 -14.38 8.54
N SER A 71 -10.49 -13.23 8.80
CA SER A 71 -10.42 -12.67 10.17
C SER A 71 -11.19 -11.35 10.40
N GLN A 72 -11.88 -10.77 9.41
CA GLN A 72 -12.54 -9.47 9.57
C GLN A 72 -14.03 -9.54 9.24
N LYS A 73 -14.82 -10.15 10.13
CA LYS A 73 -16.22 -9.74 10.28
C LYS A 73 -16.21 -8.38 11.00
N GLN A 74 -16.91 -7.40 10.41
CA GLN A 74 -17.35 -6.12 10.99
C GLN A 74 -16.31 -5.01 11.20
N ALA A 75 -16.12 -4.19 10.17
CA ALA A 75 -15.86 -2.75 10.32
C ALA A 75 -16.46 -2.00 9.11
N GLY A 76 -17.76 -2.24 8.89
CA GLY A 76 -18.58 -1.44 8.00
C GLY A 76 -19.87 -1.12 8.74
N ASN A 77 -20.03 0.15 9.13
CA ASN A 77 -21.25 0.95 8.96
C ASN A 77 -21.17 2.24 9.79
N SER A 78 -21.80 3.30 9.27
CA SER A 78 -21.90 4.69 9.77
C SER A 78 -20.74 5.59 9.31
N ALA A 79 -20.91 6.63 8.51
CA ALA A 79 -22.12 7.32 8.09
C ALA A 79 -21.78 8.12 6.82
N ASP A 80 -22.52 7.87 5.75
CA ASP A 80 -22.79 8.88 4.73
C ASP A 80 -24.21 8.61 4.22
N GLN A 81 -25.01 9.68 4.22
CA GLN A 81 -26.04 9.95 3.21
C GLN A 81 -27.48 9.51 3.50
N GLU A 82 -28.22 10.36 4.24
CA GLU A 82 -29.63 10.62 3.94
C GLU A 82 -29.85 12.12 3.72
N ILE A 83 -30.06 12.47 2.45
CA ILE A 83 -30.65 13.70 1.93
C ILE A 83 -32.17 13.62 2.18
N GLY A 84 -32.76 14.73 2.61
CA GLY A 84 -34.08 14.75 3.26
C GLY A 84 -35.30 14.58 2.36
N GLU A 85 -36.44 14.33 3.03
CA GLU A 85 -37.77 14.68 2.58
C GLU A 85 -38.77 14.52 3.74
N ALA A 86 -39.35 15.64 4.21
CA ALA A 86 -40.72 15.75 4.73
C ALA A 86 -40.95 17.16 5.31
N ILE A 87 -41.48 18.04 4.45
CA ILE A 87 -42.34 19.15 4.87
C ILE A 87 -43.67 18.52 5.30
N GLN A 88 -44.07 18.75 6.55
CA GLN A 88 -45.46 18.93 6.97
C GLN A 88 -45.50 19.98 8.08
#